data_AF-A0A416JYI4-F1
#
_entry.id   AF-A0A416JYI4-F1
#
_cell.length_a   1.000
_cell.length_b   1.000
_cell.length_c   1.000
_cell.angle_alpha   90.00
_cell.angle_beta   90.00
_cell.angle_gamma   90.00
#
_symmetry.space_group_name_H-M   'P 1'
#
loop_
_entity.id
_entity.type
_entity.pdbx_description
1 polymer ?
#
loop_
_entity_poly.entity_id
_entity_poly.type
_entity_poly.pdbx_seq_one_letter_code
_entity_poly.pdbx_strand_id
1 'polypeptide(L)'
;MKMGEKKICKSICRMCGSGCGIEVTVEDNKVVRISGDKDNHINRGRICIKGSSAVTWLNLPERLTKPLKKTADGFVEIPLEQAMDEIAEKMLELQKKYGKQAVAGWKGEGTGFDQNEGLMRRFNTAIGSPNYFSNNTQCNAGRFIAFHLNYGCWPQADFRNTNLAIFWGTNSPAAHSYWTQDLNEGREKGAKSIVVDVKYNEQARIADLFVVIRLVLMQY
;
A
#
# COMPACT_ATOMS: atom_id res chain seq x y z
N MET A 1 24.30 21.20 -0.51
CA MET A 1 25.04 20.23 0.33
C MET A 1 26.47 20.22 -0.17
N LYS A 2 27.44 20.17 0.74
CA LYS A 2 28.84 19.95 0.33
C LYS A 2 28.96 18.50 -0.17
N MET A 3 29.80 18.27 -1.17
CA MET A 3 30.02 16.93 -1.72
C MET A 3 30.50 15.98 -0.60
N GLY A 4 29.81 14.85 -0.41
CA GLY A 4 30.06 13.88 0.67
C GLY A 4 29.37 14.18 2.02
N GLU A 5 28.52 15.19 2.10
CA GLU A 5 27.71 15.46 3.30
C GLU A 5 26.54 14.47 3.40
N LYS A 6 26.50 13.68 4.48
CA LYS A 6 25.40 12.73 4.76
C LYS A 6 24.35 13.36 5.65
N LYS A 7 23.10 13.34 5.20
CA LYS A 7 21.93 13.75 5.97
C LYS A 7 21.05 12.55 6.28
N ILE A 8 20.66 12.39 7.54
CA ILE A 8 19.65 11.39 7.94
C ILE A 8 18.34 12.10 8.19
N CYS A 9 17.28 11.66 7.53
CA CYS A 9 15.92 12.17 7.68
C CYS A 9 15.00 11.05 8.17
N LYS A 10 14.11 11.35 9.13
CA LYS A 10 13.04 10.43 9.51
C LYS A 10 11.86 10.54 8.53
N SER A 11 11.26 9.42 8.19
CA SER A 11 10.10 9.32 7.29
C SER A 11 9.26 8.08 7.61
N ILE A 12 8.24 7.83 6.81
CA ILE A 12 7.36 6.66 6.90
C ILE A 12 7.52 5.80 5.64
N CYS A 13 7.65 4.49 5.84
CA CYS A 13 7.71 3.52 4.74
C CYS A 13 6.40 3.51 3.95
N ARG A 14 6.49 3.61 2.62
CA ARG A 14 5.35 3.62 1.69
C ARG A 14 5.15 2.34 0.89
N MET A 15 5.85 1.26 1.26
CA MET A 15 5.80 0.00 0.51
C MET A 15 4.53 -0.83 0.76
N CYS A 16 3.84 -0.57 1.87
CA CYS A 16 2.56 -1.21 2.23
C CYS A 16 1.83 -0.33 3.26
N GLY A 17 0.61 -0.73 3.66
CA GLY A 17 -0.22 0.03 4.59
C GLY A 17 0.22 0.00 6.06
N SER A 18 1.35 -0.63 6.39
CA SER A 18 1.80 -0.79 7.79
C SER A 18 2.35 0.50 8.40
N GLY A 19 2.83 1.45 7.59
CA GLY A 19 3.31 2.74 8.08
C GLY A 19 4.56 2.69 8.98
N CYS A 20 5.46 1.71 8.79
CA CYS A 20 6.70 1.60 9.57
C CYS A 20 7.54 2.89 9.52
N GLY A 21 8.07 3.34 10.66
CA GLY A 21 9.02 4.44 10.72
C GLY A 21 10.37 4.06 10.14
N ILE A 22 10.96 4.96 9.36
CA ILE A 22 12.23 4.75 8.67
C ILE A 22 13.17 5.94 8.82
N GLU A 23 14.45 5.64 8.71
CA GLU A 23 15.54 6.61 8.56
C GLU A 23 16.08 6.52 7.13
N VAL A 24 16.12 7.65 6.45
CA VAL A 24 16.57 7.80 5.06
C VAL A 24 17.90 8.54 5.09
N THR A 25 18.98 7.85 4.68
CA THR A 25 20.29 8.48 4.49
C THR A 25 20.38 9.04 3.07
N VAL A 26 20.62 10.35 2.97
CA VAL A 26 20.79 11.09 1.73
C VAL A 26 22.23 11.60 1.64
N GLU A 27 22.86 11.37 0.50
CA GLU A 27 24.21 11.81 0.15
C GLU A 27 24.19 12.30 -1.30
N ASP A 28 24.76 13.48 -1.58
CA ASP A 28 24.80 14.07 -2.93
C ASP A 28 23.44 14.08 -3.65
N ASN A 29 22.38 14.46 -2.93
CA ASN A 29 20.99 14.50 -3.39
C ASN A 29 20.41 13.15 -3.84
N LYS A 30 21.04 12.03 -3.43
CA LYS A 30 20.55 10.67 -3.67
C LYS A 30 20.29 9.95 -2.37
N VAL A 31 19.24 9.13 -2.35
CA VAL A 31 19.01 8.21 -1.23
C VAL A 31 20.01 7.07 -1.39
N VAL A 32 20.84 6.85 -0.38
CA VAL A 32 21.88 5.79 -0.37
C VAL A 32 21.57 4.65 0.59
N ARG A 33 20.70 4.87 1.58
CA ARG A 33 20.28 3.85 2.54
C ARG A 33 18.91 4.15 3.13
N ILE A 34 18.15 3.09 3.39
CA ILE A 34 16.91 3.13 4.18
C ILE A 34 17.01 2.09 5.28
N SER A 35 16.86 2.52 6.54
CA SER A 35 16.80 1.66 7.73
C SER A 35 15.53 1.93 8.53
N GLY A 36 15.21 1.07 9.50
CA GLY A 36 14.08 1.32 10.40
C GLY A 36 14.43 2.35 11.46
N ASP A 37 13.48 3.24 11.77
CA ASP A 37 13.57 4.17 12.89
C ASP A 37 13.39 3.42 14.21
N LYS A 38 14.41 3.43 15.05
CA LYS A 38 14.43 2.71 16.34
C LYS A 38 13.43 3.29 17.34
N ASP A 39 13.10 4.58 17.22
CA ASP A 39 12.20 5.27 18.12
C ASP A 39 10.73 5.10 17.71
N ASN A 40 10.46 4.51 16.54
CA ASN A 40 9.10 4.34 16.05
C ASN A 40 8.37 3.21 16.80
N HIS A 41 7.23 3.53 17.38
CA HIS A 41 6.43 2.59 18.19
C HIS A 41 5.90 1.37 17.40
N ILE A 42 5.65 1.51 16.09
CA ILE A 42 5.08 0.45 15.26
C ILE A 42 6.11 -0.63 15.01
N ASN A 43 7.26 -0.28 14.45
CA ASN A 43 8.23 -1.24 13.95
C ASN A 43 9.50 -1.36 14.79
N ARG A 44 9.75 -0.46 15.75
CA ARG A 44 10.86 -0.52 16.72
C ARG A 44 12.21 -0.79 16.05
N GLY A 45 12.49 -0.08 14.96
CA GLY A 45 13.72 -0.20 14.17
C GLY A 45 13.76 -1.37 13.17
N ARG A 46 12.79 -2.31 13.18
CA ARG A 46 12.76 -3.38 12.19
C ARG A 46 12.15 -2.91 10.88
N ILE A 47 12.67 -3.41 9.76
CA ILE A 47 12.13 -3.15 8.43
C ILE A 47 12.23 -4.42 7.60
N CYS A 48 11.24 -4.68 6.74
CA CYS A 48 11.30 -5.81 5.83
C CYS A 48 12.07 -5.45 4.55
N ILE A 49 12.37 -6.48 3.75
CA ILE A 49 13.11 -6.34 2.49
C ILE A 49 12.50 -5.28 1.56
N LYS A 50 11.16 -5.18 1.51
CA LYS A 50 10.44 -4.19 0.69
C LYS A 50 10.87 -2.77 1.04
N GLY A 51 10.92 -2.46 2.34
CA GLY A 51 11.26 -1.13 2.83
C GLY A 51 12.73 -0.80 2.64
N SER A 52 13.64 -1.73 2.93
CA SER A 52 15.07 -1.51 2.73
C SER A 52 15.45 -1.43 1.25
N SER A 53 14.77 -2.17 0.36
CA SER A 53 15.03 -2.16 -1.08
C SER A 53 14.44 -0.95 -1.81
N ALA A 54 13.62 -0.12 -1.16
CA ALA A 54 13.03 1.07 -1.78
C ALA A 54 14.09 2.04 -2.35
N VAL A 55 15.31 2.02 -1.80
CA VAL A 55 16.46 2.78 -2.32
C VAL A 55 16.78 2.46 -3.78
N THR A 56 16.63 1.20 -4.20
CA THR A 56 16.89 0.78 -5.59
C THR A 56 15.87 1.44 -6.52
N TRP A 57 14.59 1.34 -6.19
CA TRP A 57 13.50 1.89 -7.00
C TRP A 57 13.57 3.41 -7.18
N LEU A 58 14.03 4.13 -6.14
CA LEU A 58 14.18 5.58 -6.19
C LEU A 58 15.27 6.04 -7.16
N ASN A 59 16.29 5.21 -7.38
CA ASN A 59 17.48 5.50 -8.18
C ASN A 59 17.51 4.75 -9.53
N LEU A 60 16.44 4.04 -9.91
CA LEU A 60 16.38 3.35 -11.20
C LEU A 60 16.44 4.35 -12.36
N PRO A 61 17.31 4.13 -13.37
CA PRO A 61 17.40 5.00 -14.53
C PRO A 61 16.13 4.97 -15.40
N GLU A 62 15.35 3.87 -15.35
CA GLU A 62 14.10 3.70 -16.09
C GLU A 62 12.90 4.42 -15.45
N ARG A 63 13.10 5.08 -14.29
CA ARG A 63 12.03 5.80 -13.62
C ARG A 63 11.52 6.93 -14.51
N LEU A 64 10.22 6.93 -14.78
CA LEU A 64 9.57 8.01 -15.53
C LEU A 64 9.72 9.34 -14.78
N THR A 65 10.30 10.32 -15.45
CA THR A 65 10.50 11.68 -14.94
C THR A 65 9.76 12.74 -15.73
N LYS A 66 9.16 12.36 -16.86
CA LYS A 66 8.40 13.23 -17.76
C LYS A 66 7.12 12.53 -18.24
N PRO A 67 6.08 13.29 -18.64
CA PRO A 67 4.89 12.73 -19.27
C PRO A 67 5.22 12.05 -20.60
N LEU A 68 4.51 10.95 -20.88
CA LEU A 68 4.60 10.20 -22.13
C LEU A 68 3.22 10.15 -22.80
N LYS A 69 3.15 10.51 -24.08
CA LYS A 69 1.95 10.44 -24.92
C LYS A 69 2.05 9.26 -25.87
N LYS A 70 0.99 8.46 -25.96
CA LYS A 70 0.88 7.35 -26.92
C LYS A 70 0.57 7.89 -28.32
N THR A 71 1.31 7.41 -29.32
CA THR A 71 1.15 7.67 -30.75
C THR A 71 0.94 6.34 -31.51
N ALA A 72 0.82 6.39 -32.84
CA ALA A 72 0.77 5.19 -33.66
C ALA A 72 2.07 4.35 -33.56
N ASP A 73 3.21 5.03 -33.40
CA ASP A 73 4.54 4.42 -33.44
C ASP A 73 5.14 4.14 -32.05
N GLY A 74 4.44 4.49 -30.95
CA GLY A 74 4.91 4.23 -29.59
C GLY A 74 4.55 5.31 -28.59
N PHE A 75 5.49 5.63 -27.69
CA PHE A 75 5.34 6.70 -26.70
C PHE A 75 6.38 7.80 -26.92
N VAL A 76 5.95 9.06 -26.83
CA VAL A 76 6.82 10.23 -26.97
C VAL A 76 6.74 11.11 -25.73
N GLU A 77 7.88 11.69 -25.32
CA GLU A 77 7.89 12.68 -24.24
C GLU A 77 7.20 13.97 -24.68
N ILE A 78 6.38 14.54 -23.81
CA ILE A 78 5.74 15.85 -24.01
C ILE A 78 5.89 16.74 -22.77
N PRO A 79 5.85 18.09 -22.91
CA PRO A 79 5.82 19.00 -21.78
C PRO A 79 4.65 18.73 -20.83
N LEU A 80 4.84 18.99 -19.53
CA LEU A 80 3.81 18.81 -18.52
C LEU A 80 2.55 19.65 -18.81
N GLU A 81 2.73 20.92 -19.19
CA GLU A 81 1.62 21.82 -19.52
C GLU A 81 0.78 21.26 -20.67
N GLN A 82 1.42 20.85 -21.77
CA GLN A 82 0.75 20.21 -22.89
C GLN A 82 -0.03 18.95 -22.46
N ALA A 83 0.58 18.09 -21.64
CA ALA A 83 -0.09 16.87 -21.17
C ALA A 83 -1.35 17.20 -20.36
N MET A 84 -1.28 18.21 -19.49
CA MET A 84 -2.40 18.64 -18.66
C MET A 84 -3.53 19.25 -19.49
N ASP A 85 -3.19 20.10 -20.47
CA ASP A 85 -4.18 20.73 -21.36
C ASP A 85 -4.91 19.69 -22.22
N GLU A 86 -4.17 18.79 -22.87
CA GLU A 86 -4.77 17.74 -23.72
C GLU A 86 -5.69 16.79 -22.92
N ILE A 87 -5.30 16.43 -21.67
CA ILE A 87 -6.13 15.62 -20.79
C ILE A 87 -7.41 16.38 -20.42
N ALA A 88 -7.30 17.66 -20.04
CA ALA A 88 -8.43 18.48 -19.65
C ALA A 88 -9.42 18.67 -20.80
N GLU A 89 -8.92 19.03 -21.99
CA GLU A 89 -9.73 19.16 -23.20
C GLU A 89 -10.47 17.87 -23.52
N LYS A 90 -9.78 16.73 -23.48
CA LYS A 90 -10.41 15.44 -23.79
C LYS A 90 -11.49 15.06 -22.78
N MET A 91 -11.24 15.29 -21.48
CA MET A 91 -12.23 15.07 -20.44
C MET A 91 -13.48 15.93 -20.67
N LEU A 92 -13.32 17.21 -20.99
CA LEU A 92 -14.43 18.13 -21.25
C LEU A 92 -15.21 17.74 -22.51
N GLU A 93 -14.53 17.34 -23.59
CA GLU A 93 -15.16 16.82 -24.80
C GLU A 93 -16.04 15.61 -24.52
N LEU A 94 -15.51 14.62 -23.79
CA LEU A 94 -16.23 13.40 -23.43
C LEU A 94 -17.45 13.71 -22.55
N GLN A 95 -17.30 14.61 -21.58
CA GLN A 95 -18.42 15.02 -20.73
C GLN A 95 -19.50 15.78 -21.50
N LYS A 96 -19.13 16.62 -22.48
CA LYS A 96 -20.07 17.32 -23.36
C LYS A 96 -20.87 16.34 -24.22
N LYS A 97 -20.22 15.29 -24.72
CA LYS A 97 -20.82 14.33 -25.64
C LYS A 97 -21.66 13.25 -24.94
N TYR A 98 -21.21 12.76 -23.78
CA TYR A 98 -21.76 11.56 -23.14
C TYR A 98 -22.22 11.78 -21.69
N GLY A 99 -22.13 13.02 -21.18
CA GLY A 99 -22.50 13.37 -19.81
C GLY A 99 -21.38 13.13 -18.80
N LYS A 100 -21.61 13.54 -17.55
CA LYS A 100 -20.57 13.55 -16.50
C LYS A 100 -20.06 12.16 -16.13
N GLN A 101 -20.89 11.12 -16.26
CA GLN A 101 -20.48 9.73 -16.01
C GLN A 101 -19.47 9.17 -17.05
N ALA A 102 -19.22 9.87 -18.15
CA ALA A 102 -18.31 9.41 -19.20
C ALA A 102 -16.83 9.39 -18.77
N VAL A 103 -16.49 10.07 -17.69
CA VAL A 103 -15.14 10.09 -17.12
C VAL A 103 -15.18 9.34 -15.79
N ALA A 104 -14.21 8.45 -15.55
CA ALA A 104 -14.06 7.75 -14.28
C ALA A 104 -12.70 8.04 -13.66
N GLY A 105 -12.65 8.07 -12.33
CA GLY A 105 -11.42 8.16 -11.57
C GLY A 105 -11.04 6.80 -11.03
N TRP A 106 -9.84 6.33 -11.34
CA TRP A 106 -9.27 5.14 -10.71
C TRP A 106 -7.97 5.51 -10.02
N LYS A 107 -7.80 5.11 -8.75
CA LYS A 107 -6.52 5.24 -8.05
C LYS A 107 -5.91 3.90 -7.66
N GLY A 108 -4.59 3.83 -7.78
CA GLY A 108 -3.76 2.77 -7.20
C GLY A 108 -3.34 3.06 -5.76
N GLU A 109 -2.81 2.06 -5.06
CA GLU A 109 -2.58 2.12 -3.61
C GLU A 109 -1.50 3.14 -3.19
N GLY A 110 -0.48 3.39 -4.03
CA GLY A 110 0.58 4.37 -3.72
C GLY A 110 0.05 5.76 -3.35
N THR A 111 -0.90 6.28 -4.14
CA THR A 111 -1.60 7.55 -3.86
C THR A 111 -2.39 7.53 -2.54
N GLY A 112 -2.79 6.34 -2.06
CA GLY A 112 -3.57 6.16 -0.83
C GLY A 112 -2.69 6.19 0.39
N PHE A 113 -1.55 5.51 0.33
CA PHE A 113 -0.52 5.65 1.34
C PHE A 113 -0.12 7.12 1.48
N ASP A 114 0.01 7.86 0.37
CA ASP A 114 0.28 9.30 0.37
C ASP A 114 -0.85 10.20 0.89
N GLN A 115 -1.93 9.63 1.43
CA GLN A 115 -3.10 10.34 1.98
C GLN A 115 -3.80 11.25 0.96
N ASN A 116 -3.56 11.00 -0.33
CA ASN A 116 -4.12 11.79 -1.44
C ASN A 116 -5.42 11.20 -2.00
N GLU A 117 -5.99 10.18 -1.34
CA GLU A 117 -7.30 9.64 -1.73
C GLU A 117 -8.39 10.71 -1.71
N GLY A 118 -8.37 11.58 -0.69
CA GLY A 118 -9.32 12.69 -0.57
C GLY A 118 -9.24 13.66 -1.75
N LEU A 119 -8.05 13.92 -2.30
CA LEU A 119 -7.88 14.78 -3.47
C LEU A 119 -8.51 14.16 -4.71
N MET A 120 -8.29 12.86 -4.94
CA MET A 120 -8.89 12.18 -6.09
C MET A 120 -10.42 12.14 -6.00
N ARG A 121 -10.97 11.87 -4.81
CA ARG A 121 -12.42 11.91 -4.58
C ARG A 121 -12.98 13.31 -4.82
N ARG A 122 -12.32 14.35 -4.28
CA ARG A 122 -12.72 15.76 -4.48
C ARG A 122 -12.66 16.16 -5.95
N PHE A 123 -11.64 15.72 -6.68
CA PHE A 123 -11.51 15.96 -8.11
C PHE A 123 -12.69 15.32 -8.88
N ASN A 124 -13.00 14.06 -8.61
CA ASN A 124 -14.15 13.38 -9.21
C ASN A 124 -15.48 14.09 -8.92
N THR A 125 -15.70 14.50 -7.67
CA THR A 125 -16.88 15.30 -7.29
C THR A 125 -16.91 16.62 -8.04
N ALA A 126 -15.78 17.33 -8.13
CA ALA A 126 -15.70 18.64 -8.80
C ALA A 126 -16.00 18.56 -10.29
N ILE A 127 -15.56 17.49 -10.98
CA ILE A 127 -15.89 17.28 -12.40
C ILE A 127 -17.32 16.73 -12.60
N GLY A 128 -18.04 16.42 -11.51
CA GLY A 128 -19.40 15.90 -11.50
C GLY A 128 -19.51 14.41 -11.83
N SER A 129 -18.40 13.66 -11.81
CA SER A 129 -18.43 12.23 -12.11
C SER A 129 -18.74 11.41 -10.85
N PRO A 130 -19.78 10.56 -10.87
CA PRO A 130 -20.03 9.60 -9.80
C PRO A 130 -19.09 8.39 -9.85
N ASN A 131 -18.35 8.22 -10.95
CA ASN A 131 -17.59 7.01 -11.23
C ASN A 131 -16.20 7.09 -10.59
N TYR A 132 -16.10 6.69 -9.33
CA TYR A 132 -14.85 6.59 -8.59
C TYR A 132 -14.58 5.15 -8.16
N PHE A 133 -13.40 4.65 -8.48
CA PHE A 133 -12.93 3.32 -8.11
C PHE A 133 -11.51 3.39 -7.57
N SER A 134 -11.11 2.37 -6.82
CA SER A 134 -9.72 2.21 -6.42
C SER A 134 -9.38 0.75 -6.18
N ASN A 135 -8.10 0.48 -5.94
CA ASN A 135 -7.65 -0.81 -5.43
C ASN A 135 -8.42 -1.26 -4.16
N ASN A 136 -9.00 -0.32 -3.39
CA ASN A 136 -9.82 -0.66 -2.22
C ASN A 136 -11.08 -1.44 -2.59
N THR A 137 -11.66 -1.21 -3.77
CA THR A 137 -12.87 -1.93 -4.22
C THR A 137 -12.64 -3.44 -4.27
N GLN A 138 -11.43 -3.88 -4.60
CA GLN A 138 -11.05 -5.30 -4.65
C GLN A 138 -10.49 -5.83 -3.34
N CYS A 139 -9.85 -4.97 -2.53
CA CYS A 139 -9.11 -5.40 -1.35
C CYS A 139 -9.81 -5.06 -0.02
N ASN A 140 -10.11 -3.78 0.19
CA ASN A 140 -10.36 -3.23 1.52
C ASN A 140 -11.85 -2.95 1.81
N ALA A 141 -12.62 -2.54 0.79
CA ALA A 141 -13.95 -1.97 0.96
C ALA A 141 -14.94 -2.94 1.61
N GLY A 142 -14.99 -4.20 1.16
CA GLY A 142 -15.87 -5.21 1.74
C GLY A 142 -15.60 -5.46 3.22
N ARG A 143 -14.32 -5.63 3.58
CA ARG A 143 -13.89 -5.80 4.98
C ARG A 143 -14.19 -4.55 5.83
N PHE A 144 -13.94 -3.36 5.29
CA PHE A 144 -14.25 -2.10 5.96
C PHE A 144 -15.72 -2.00 6.32
N ILE A 145 -16.60 -2.25 5.35
CA ILE A 145 -18.05 -2.20 5.55
C ILE A 145 -18.48 -3.24 6.59
N ALA A 146 -18.01 -4.49 6.46
CA ALA A 146 -18.35 -5.56 7.40
C ALA A 146 -17.96 -5.19 8.85
N PHE A 147 -16.75 -4.67 9.07
CA PHE A 147 -16.34 -4.26 10.41
C PHE A 147 -17.14 -3.09 10.96
N HIS A 148 -17.41 -2.06 10.15
CA HIS A 148 -18.20 -0.91 10.62
C HIS A 148 -19.65 -1.29 10.91
N LEU A 149 -20.24 -2.20 10.15
CA LEU A 149 -21.60 -2.69 10.40
C LEU A 149 -21.69 -3.53 11.68
N ASN A 150 -20.65 -4.29 12.03
CA ASN A 150 -20.67 -5.17 13.20
C ASN A 150 -20.14 -4.50 14.48
N TYR A 151 -19.12 -3.65 14.36
CA TYR A 151 -18.39 -3.09 15.51
C TYR A 151 -18.42 -1.55 15.56
N GLY A 152 -18.95 -0.88 14.54
CA GLY A 152 -18.92 0.59 14.44
C GLY A 152 -17.53 1.18 14.15
N CYS A 153 -16.49 0.35 14.08
CA CYS A 153 -15.12 0.78 13.87
C CYS A 153 -14.29 -0.31 13.15
N TRP A 154 -13.04 0.03 12.86
CA TRP A 154 -12.05 -0.93 12.39
C TRP A 154 -11.25 -1.50 13.57
N PRO A 155 -11.45 -2.76 13.97
CA PRO A 155 -10.67 -3.36 15.05
C PRO A 155 -9.25 -3.71 14.59
N GLN A 156 -8.28 -3.62 15.51
CA GLN A 156 -6.93 -4.15 15.34
C GLN A 156 -6.70 -5.32 16.30
N ALA A 157 -6.01 -6.35 15.82
CA ALA A 157 -5.67 -7.50 16.63
C ALA A 157 -4.49 -7.19 17.56
N ASP A 158 -4.65 -7.46 18.86
CA ASP A 158 -3.59 -7.35 19.85
C ASP A 158 -2.83 -8.68 19.99
N PHE A 159 -1.92 -8.92 19.03
CA PHE A 159 -1.13 -10.16 19.00
C PHE A 159 -0.21 -10.32 20.22
N ARG A 160 0.14 -9.22 20.90
CA ARG A 160 1.07 -9.22 22.05
C ARG A 160 0.41 -9.73 23.33
N ASN A 161 -0.89 -9.53 23.48
CA ASN A 161 -1.62 -9.82 24.71
C ASN A 161 -2.71 -10.88 24.54
N THR A 162 -2.85 -11.49 23.36
CA THR A 162 -3.75 -12.63 23.16
C THR A 162 -3.15 -13.93 23.68
N ASN A 163 -4.00 -14.86 24.12
CA ASN A 163 -3.62 -16.26 24.40
C ASN A 163 -3.69 -17.15 23.13
N LEU A 164 -4.44 -16.70 22.12
CA LEU A 164 -4.66 -17.42 20.87
C LEU A 164 -4.81 -16.45 19.70
N ALA A 165 -3.96 -16.61 18.68
CA ALA A 165 -4.04 -15.85 17.43
C ALA A 165 -4.55 -16.75 16.29
N ILE A 166 -5.63 -16.34 15.63
CA ILE A 166 -6.17 -17.04 14.47
C ILE A 166 -5.86 -16.23 13.21
N PHE A 167 -5.12 -16.84 12.28
CA PHE A 167 -4.79 -16.28 10.98
C PHE A 167 -5.65 -16.96 9.91
N TRP A 168 -6.67 -16.27 9.44
CA TRP A 168 -7.61 -16.81 8.45
C TRP A 168 -7.34 -16.22 7.07
N GLY A 169 -6.77 -17.02 6.16
CA GLY A 169 -6.45 -16.64 4.78
C GLY A 169 -5.40 -15.52 4.66
N THR A 170 -4.49 -15.41 5.63
CA THR A 170 -3.48 -14.34 5.66
C THR A 170 -2.07 -14.89 5.84
N ASN A 171 -1.12 -14.29 5.12
CA ASN A 171 0.30 -14.59 5.21
C ASN A 171 1.06 -13.38 5.78
N SER A 172 1.00 -13.23 7.10
CA SER A 172 1.55 -12.07 7.81
C SER A 172 3.04 -11.81 7.58
N PRO A 173 3.95 -12.81 7.59
CA PRO A 173 5.38 -12.56 7.41
C PRO A 173 5.71 -11.91 6.07
N ALA A 174 4.94 -12.22 5.02
CA ALA A 174 5.08 -11.62 3.70
C ALA A 174 4.35 -10.27 3.56
N ALA A 175 3.09 -10.21 4.02
CA ALA A 175 2.18 -9.08 3.77
C ALA A 175 2.23 -7.99 4.86
N HIS A 176 2.36 -8.38 6.13
CA HIS A 176 2.25 -7.51 7.31
C HIS A 176 3.36 -7.83 8.33
N SER A 177 4.62 -7.81 7.87
CA SER A 177 5.78 -8.29 8.62
C SER A 177 6.00 -7.63 10.00
N TYR A 178 5.37 -6.48 10.27
CA TYR A 178 5.45 -5.84 11.57
C TYR A 178 4.66 -6.60 12.66
N TRP A 179 3.54 -7.25 12.31
CA TRP A 179 2.77 -8.10 13.24
C TRP A 179 3.59 -9.26 13.77
N THR A 180 4.57 -9.75 13.01
CA THR A 180 5.44 -10.85 13.44
C THR A 180 6.17 -10.53 14.74
N GLN A 181 6.49 -9.27 15.02
CA GLN A 181 7.11 -8.89 16.28
C GLN A 181 6.16 -9.09 17.47
N ASP A 182 4.96 -8.51 17.37
CA ASP A 182 3.97 -8.58 18.45
C ASP A 182 3.48 -10.02 18.64
N LEU A 183 3.35 -10.80 17.55
CA LEU A 183 3.06 -12.23 17.63
C LEU A 183 4.16 -13.01 18.36
N ASN A 184 5.44 -12.75 18.07
CA ASN A 184 6.54 -13.44 18.73
C ASN A 184 6.58 -13.11 20.24
N GLU A 185 6.37 -11.84 20.60
CA GLU A 185 6.29 -11.43 22.01
C GLU A 185 5.08 -12.08 22.72
N GLY A 186 3.94 -12.22 22.04
CA GLY A 186 2.80 -12.98 22.56
C GLY A 186 3.13 -14.46 22.77
N ARG A 187 3.85 -15.08 21.82
CA ARG A 187 4.28 -16.49 21.92
C ARG A 187 5.26 -16.73 23.05
N GLU A 188 6.17 -15.79 23.31
CA GLU A 188 7.08 -15.85 24.48
C GLU A 188 6.31 -15.87 25.81
N LYS A 189 5.10 -15.27 25.85
CA LYS A 189 4.18 -15.34 26.99
C LYS A 189 3.28 -16.58 27.00
N GLY A 190 3.44 -17.48 26.03
CA GLY A 190 2.67 -18.73 25.92
C GLY A 190 1.49 -18.70 24.94
N ALA A 191 1.29 -17.60 24.19
CA ALA A 191 0.23 -17.54 23.19
C ALA A 191 0.40 -18.60 22.09
N LYS A 192 -0.73 -19.17 21.65
CA LYS A 192 -0.79 -20.15 20.56
C LYS A 192 -1.25 -19.51 19.27
N SER A 193 -0.91 -20.10 18.13
CA SER A 193 -1.40 -19.63 16.82
C SER A 193 -1.98 -20.75 15.96
N ILE A 194 -3.11 -20.45 15.32
CA ILE A 194 -3.78 -21.30 14.34
C ILE A 194 -3.76 -20.59 12.99
N VAL A 195 -3.44 -21.32 11.93
CA VAL A 195 -3.53 -20.82 10.56
C VAL A 195 -4.58 -21.62 9.80
N VAL A 196 -5.56 -20.92 9.25
CA VAL A 196 -6.59 -21.47 8.37
C VAL A 196 -6.32 -20.93 6.97
N ASP A 197 -5.84 -21.79 6.06
CA ASP A 197 -5.48 -21.36 4.71
C ASP A 197 -5.64 -22.54 3.72
N VAL A 198 -5.69 -22.23 2.43
CA VAL A 198 -5.70 -23.22 1.34
C VAL A 198 -4.29 -23.70 1.02
N LYS A 199 -3.27 -22.93 1.42
CA LYS A 199 -1.86 -23.20 1.15
C LYS A 199 -1.03 -23.16 2.43
N TYR A 200 -0.12 -24.12 2.56
CA TYR A 200 0.92 -24.09 3.59
C TYR A 200 1.95 -22.97 3.28
N ASN A 201 1.78 -21.81 3.92
CA ASN A 201 2.56 -20.59 3.69
C ASN A 201 3.57 -20.32 4.84
N GLU A 202 4.27 -19.19 4.79
CA GLU A 202 5.27 -18.79 5.79
C GLU A 202 4.68 -18.62 7.20
N GLN A 203 3.43 -18.17 7.32
CA GLN A 203 2.73 -18.09 8.60
C GLN A 203 2.39 -19.49 9.14
N ALA A 204 1.99 -20.44 8.28
CA ALA A 204 1.70 -21.82 8.66
C ALA A 204 2.95 -22.55 9.21
N ARG A 205 4.13 -22.26 8.66
CA ARG A 205 5.42 -22.85 9.13
C ARG A 205 5.74 -22.56 10.59
N ILE A 206 5.23 -21.46 11.13
CA ILE A 206 5.50 -21.00 12.50
C ILE A 206 4.27 -21.11 13.41
N ALA A 207 3.20 -21.76 12.95
CA ALA A 207 1.96 -21.92 13.71
C ALA A 207 1.95 -23.18 14.58
N ASP A 208 1.16 -23.18 15.66
CA ASP A 208 0.94 -24.37 16.48
C ASP A 208 -0.01 -25.37 15.78
N LEU A 209 -0.95 -24.88 14.96
CA LEU A 209 -1.86 -25.69 14.17
C LEU A 209 -2.10 -25.08 12.79
N PHE A 210 -1.99 -25.91 11.75
CA PHE A 210 -2.41 -25.56 10.40
C PHE A 210 -3.68 -26.34 10.02
N VAL A 211 -4.73 -25.61 9.66
CA VAL A 211 -5.99 -26.15 9.18
C VAL A 211 -6.09 -25.83 7.69
N VAL A 212 -6.04 -26.87 6.86
CA VAL A 212 -6.26 -26.72 5.43
C VAL A 212 -7.76 -26.65 5.13
N ILE A 213 -8.16 -25.65 4.35
CA ILE A 213 -9.52 -25.56 3.82
C ILE A 213 -9.51 -25.70 2.30
N ARG A 214 -10.59 -26.24 1.74
CA ARG A 214 -10.76 -26.38 0.29
C ARG A 214 -11.56 -25.20 -0.25
N LEU A 215 -11.08 -24.59 -1.32
CA LEU A 215 -11.89 -23.67 -2.12
C LEU A 215 -12.97 -24.46 -2.83
N VAL A 216 -14.23 -24.21 -2.48
CA VAL A 216 -15.37 -24.65 -3.27
C VAL A 216 -15.78 -23.46 -4.12
N LEU A 217 -15.41 -23.49 -5.40
CA LEU A 217 -15.93 -22.51 -6.36
C LEU A 217 -17.41 -22.82 -6.53
N MET A 218 -18.26 -21.98 -5.94
CA MET A 218 -19.68 -21.98 -6.28
C MET A 218 -19.77 -21.53 -7.74
N GLN A 219 -20.11 -22.47 -8.62
CA GLN A 219 -20.53 -22.13 -9.99
C GLN A 219 -21.87 -21.40 -9.84
N TYR A 220 -21.84 -20.09 -9.99
CA TYR A 220 -23.04 -19.26 -10.16
C TYR A 220 -23.35 -19.14 -11.65
#